data_AF-A0ABC8LRP8-F1
#
_entry.id   AF-A0ABC8LRP8-F1
#
_cell.length_a   1.000
_cell.length_b   1.000
_cell.length_c   1.000
_cell.angle_alpha   90.00
_cell.angle_beta   90.00
_cell.angle_gamma   90.00
#
_symmetry.space_group_name_H-M   'P 1'
#
loop_
_entity.id
_entity.type
_entity.pdbx_description
1 polymer ?
#
loop_
_entity_poly.entity_id
_entity_poly.type
_entity_poly.pdbx_seq_one_letter_code
_entity_poly.pdbx_strand_id
1 'polypeptide(L)'
;MSAESASEIPKGQVDLLDFIDWSGVQCLNQSSTNSLTNALKQGYREDAGLNLESDADEQLLIYIPFNQVIKLHSFSIKGPEEEGPKTVKFFSNKEHMCFSNVNDFPPSDTAELTEENLKGKPVVLKYVKFQNVRR
;
A
#
# COMPACT_ATOMS: atom_id res chain seq x y z
N MET A 1 18.47 15.52 5.85
CA MET A 1 18.69 14.54 6.93
C MET A 1 18.06 13.24 6.46
N SER A 2 18.88 12.23 6.21
CA SER A 2 18.44 10.95 5.64
C SER A 2 17.64 10.20 6.69
N ALA A 3 16.36 9.96 6.43
CA ALA A 3 15.52 9.14 7.30
C ALA A 3 15.91 7.67 7.11
N GLU A 4 16.87 7.20 7.90
CA GLU A 4 17.10 5.77 8.13
C GLU A 4 16.12 5.32 9.21
N SER A 5 14.99 4.70 8.84
CA SER A 5 14.17 3.94 9.79
C SER A 5 13.42 2.77 9.11
N ALA A 6 13.98 1.59 9.41
CA ALA A 6 13.50 0.21 9.50
C ALA A 6 12.24 -0.25 8.72
N SER A 7 12.39 -0.39 7.41
CA SER A 7 11.91 -1.61 6.75
C SER A 7 13.17 -2.32 6.25
N GLU A 8 13.37 -3.60 6.53
CA GLU A 8 14.47 -4.36 5.92
C GLU A 8 14.22 -4.44 4.41
N ILE A 9 14.60 -3.39 3.68
CA ILE A 9 14.50 -3.36 2.24
C ILE A 9 15.44 -4.46 1.74
N PRO A 10 14.93 -5.51 1.09
CA PRO A 10 15.77 -6.60 0.63
C PRO A 10 16.87 -6.07 -0.29
N LYS A 11 18.09 -6.63 -0.19
CA LYS A 11 19.22 -6.21 -1.04
C LYS A 11 18.81 -6.19 -2.51
N GLY A 12 18.94 -5.01 -3.14
CA GLY A 12 18.58 -4.78 -4.55
C GLY A 12 17.19 -4.16 -4.78
N GLN A 13 16.42 -3.92 -3.72
CA GLN A 13 15.17 -3.15 -3.77
C GLN A 13 15.38 -1.75 -3.20
N VAL A 14 14.46 -0.84 -3.52
CA VAL A 14 14.42 0.53 -3.00
C VAL A 14 13.03 0.81 -2.47
N ASP A 15 12.92 1.66 -1.44
CA ASP A 15 11.61 2.15 -1.00
C ASP A 15 11.01 3.01 -2.11
N LEU A 16 9.72 2.82 -2.38
CA LEU A 16 9.02 3.57 -3.41
C LEU A 16 8.43 4.88 -2.89
N LEU A 17 8.51 5.11 -1.57
CA LEU A 17 7.93 6.26 -0.88
C LEU A 17 8.35 7.60 -1.46
N ASP A 18 9.63 7.75 -1.83
CA ASP A 18 10.16 8.97 -2.45
C ASP A 18 9.61 9.24 -3.86
N PHE A 19 9.05 8.22 -4.51
CA PHE A 19 8.46 8.33 -5.85
C PHE A 19 6.94 8.57 -5.82
N ILE A 20 6.30 8.49 -4.65
CA ILE A 20 4.86 8.68 -4.49
C ILE A 20 4.51 10.16 -4.68
N ASP A 21 3.48 10.42 -5.48
CA ASP A 21 2.88 11.74 -5.63
C ASP A 21 1.81 11.97 -4.57
N TRP A 22 2.25 12.46 -3.40
CA TRP A 22 1.39 12.80 -2.28
C TRP A 22 0.25 13.78 -2.61
N SER A 23 0.37 14.57 -3.67
CA SER A 23 -0.69 15.52 -4.08
C SER A 23 -1.89 14.82 -4.72
N GLY A 24 -1.66 13.67 -5.36
CA GLY A 24 -2.69 12.86 -6.01
C GLY A 24 -3.09 11.62 -5.22
N VAL A 25 -2.46 11.34 -4.09
CA VAL A 25 -2.81 10.21 -3.21
C VAL A 25 -4.25 10.37 -2.71
N GLN A 26 -5.04 9.31 -2.85
CA GLN A 26 -6.42 9.26 -2.37
C GLN A 26 -6.67 7.97 -1.61
N CYS A 27 -7.52 8.02 -0.59
CA CYS A 27 -7.99 6.84 0.10
C CYS A 27 -9.49 6.93 0.33
N LEU A 28 -10.21 5.90 -0.08
CA LEU A 28 -11.64 5.74 0.15
C LEU A 28 -11.86 4.80 1.32
N ASN A 29 -12.89 5.11 2.12
CA ASN A 29 -13.23 4.42 3.37
C ASN A 29 -12.17 4.51 4.48
N GLN A 30 -11.21 5.45 4.39
CA GLN A 30 -10.35 5.79 5.55
C GLN A 30 -11.15 6.58 6.60
N SER A 31 -10.83 6.38 7.86
CA SER A 31 -11.34 7.20 8.95
C SER A 31 -10.93 8.65 8.80
N SER A 32 -11.83 9.54 9.22
CA SER A 32 -11.56 10.98 9.29
C SER A 32 -10.45 11.34 10.28
N THR A 33 -10.20 10.48 11.27
CA THR A 33 -9.17 10.67 12.31
C THR A 33 -7.80 10.14 11.87
N ASN A 34 -7.80 9.07 11.08
CA ASN A 34 -6.64 8.26 10.77
C ASN A 34 -6.46 8.14 9.25
N SER A 35 -5.61 9.02 8.69
CA SER A 35 -5.39 9.12 7.25
C SER A 35 -4.32 8.14 6.76
N LEU A 36 -4.40 7.76 5.47
CA LEU A 36 -3.41 6.92 4.80
C LEU A 36 -1.97 7.43 4.98
N THR A 37 -1.77 8.73 5.04
CA THR A 37 -0.45 9.35 5.29
C THR A 37 0.19 8.83 6.57
N ASN A 38 -0.60 8.51 7.61
CA ASN A 38 -0.08 7.96 8.86
C ASN A 38 0.54 6.57 8.63
N ALA A 39 -0.11 5.72 7.83
CA ALA A 39 0.37 4.38 7.52
C ALA A 39 1.46 4.34 6.42
N LEU A 40 1.46 5.31 5.51
CA LEU A 40 2.35 5.31 4.35
C LEU A 40 3.63 6.14 4.58
N LYS A 41 3.55 7.23 5.36
CA LYS A 41 4.68 8.15 5.54
C LYS A 41 5.71 7.58 6.52
N GLN A 42 6.98 7.73 6.16
CA GLN A 42 8.09 7.27 6.99
C GLN A 42 8.11 8.04 8.32
N GLY A 43 8.45 7.35 9.41
CA GLY A 43 8.36 7.86 10.78
C GLY A 43 6.97 7.72 11.41
N TYR A 44 5.90 8.04 10.67
CA TYR A 44 4.52 7.86 11.16
C TYR A 44 4.13 6.38 11.18
N ARG A 45 4.51 5.62 10.15
CA ARG A 45 4.23 4.17 10.04
C ARG A 45 4.89 3.30 11.12
N GLU A 46 5.83 3.86 11.87
CA GLU A 46 6.54 3.18 12.96
C GLU A 46 5.95 3.55 14.33
N ASP A 47 5.08 4.55 14.38
CA ASP A 47 4.39 4.98 15.58
C ASP A 47 3.10 4.17 15.76
N ALA A 48 3.03 3.40 16.85
CA ALA A 48 1.86 2.57 17.16
C ALA A 48 0.58 3.40 17.44
N GLY A 49 0.70 4.70 17.65
CA GLY A 49 -0.44 5.61 17.79
C GLY A 49 -0.99 6.15 16.48
N LEU A 50 -0.33 5.89 15.35
CA LEU A 50 -0.67 6.44 14.03
C LEU A 50 -0.91 5.30 13.04
N ASN A 51 -2.16 4.89 12.91
CA ASN A 51 -2.60 3.84 12.00
C ASN A 51 -3.50 4.39 10.89
N LEU A 52 -3.73 3.56 9.88
CA LEU A 52 -4.84 3.72 8.95
C LEU A 52 -5.93 2.76 9.40
N GLU A 53 -7.11 3.30 9.68
CA GLU A 53 -8.30 2.52 10.06
C GLU A 53 -9.41 2.80 9.04
N SER A 54 -10.30 1.83 8.87
CA SER A 54 -11.49 2.02 8.05
C SER A 54 -12.62 2.66 8.85
N ASP A 55 -13.41 3.50 8.17
CA ASP A 55 -14.48 4.29 8.83
C ASP A 55 -15.79 3.51 8.98
N ALA A 56 -16.16 2.74 7.95
CA ALA A 56 -17.44 2.04 7.90
C ALA A 56 -17.29 0.53 7.72
N ASP A 57 -16.57 0.10 6.68
CA ASP A 57 -16.47 -1.30 6.28
C ASP A 57 -15.02 -1.81 6.33
N GLU A 58 -14.83 -3.14 6.28
CA GLU A 58 -13.50 -3.80 6.24
C GLU A 58 -12.72 -3.55 4.93
N GLN A 59 -13.33 -2.86 3.96
CA GLN A 59 -12.77 -2.65 2.63
C GLN A 59 -12.15 -1.25 2.50
N LEU A 60 -10.83 -1.17 2.36
CA LEU A 60 -10.13 0.08 2.07
C LEU A 60 -9.69 0.12 0.61
N LEU A 61 -9.86 1.27 -0.05
CA LEU A 61 -9.34 1.50 -1.39
C LEU A 61 -8.33 2.63 -1.35
N ILE A 62 -7.10 2.30 -1.72
CA ILE A 62 -5.95 3.20 -1.64
C ILE A 62 -5.45 3.45 -3.05
N TYR A 63 -5.43 4.71 -3.46
CA TYR A 63 -4.91 5.16 -4.73
C TYR A 63 -3.60 5.92 -4.51
N ILE A 64 -2.51 5.37 -5.05
CA ILE A 64 -1.15 5.89 -4.88
C ILE A 64 -0.57 6.18 -6.27
N PRO A 65 -0.66 7.43 -6.76
CA PRO A 65 0.03 7.82 -7.98
C PRO A 65 1.54 7.95 -7.73
N PHE A 66 2.33 7.67 -8.76
CA PHE A 66 3.78 7.85 -8.73
C PHE A 66 4.21 8.96 -9.70
N ASN A 67 5.21 9.75 -9.29
CA ASN A 67 5.78 10.83 -10.10
C ASN A 67 6.56 10.30 -11.32
N GLN A 68 6.99 9.05 -11.27
CA GLN A 68 7.74 8.39 -12.34
C GLN A 68 7.32 6.93 -12.50
N VAL A 69 7.76 6.31 -13.59
CA VAL A 69 7.51 4.87 -13.81
C VAL A 69 8.35 4.07 -12.85
N ILE A 70 7.70 3.30 -11.98
CA ILE A 70 8.38 2.38 -11.06
C ILE A 70 8.07 0.94 -11.46
N LYS A 71 8.89 0.02 -10.93
CA LYS A 71 8.64 -1.40 -11.03
C LYS A 71 8.33 -1.96 -9.65
N LEU A 72 7.10 -2.41 -9.45
CA LEU A 72 6.69 -2.97 -8.17
C LEU A 72 7.10 -4.45 -8.12
N HIS A 73 8.05 -4.77 -7.24
CA HIS A 73 8.54 -6.13 -7.07
C HIS A 73 7.85 -6.84 -5.90
N SER A 74 7.77 -6.15 -4.76
CA SER A 74 7.19 -6.65 -3.51
C SER A 74 6.51 -5.50 -2.77
N PHE A 75 5.64 -5.86 -1.85
CA PHE A 75 5.01 -4.94 -0.91
C PHE A 75 5.12 -5.51 0.51
N SER A 76 5.06 -4.65 1.51
CA SER A 76 5.02 -5.06 2.92
C SER A 76 3.95 -4.22 3.61
N ILE A 77 3.12 -4.88 4.41
CA ILE A 77 2.06 -4.23 5.19
C ILE A 77 2.20 -4.73 6.62
N LYS A 78 2.23 -3.79 7.56
CA LYS A 78 2.24 -4.10 8.99
C LYS A 78 0.89 -3.75 9.58
N GLY A 79 0.39 -4.61 10.46
CA GLY A 79 -0.87 -4.38 11.15
C GLY A 79 -1.13 -5.41 12.25
N PRO A 80 -2.15 -5.19 13.09
CA PRO A 80 -2.57 -6.17 14.08
C PRO A 80 -3.04 -7.46 13.39
N GLU A 81 -2.88 -8.63 14.02
CA GLU A 81 -3.33 -9.90 13.42
C GLU A 81 -4.86 -9.96 13.21
N GLU A 82 -5.64 -9.27 14.06
CA GLU A 82 -7.10 -9.27 14.00
C GLU A 82 -7.69 -8.17 13.09
N GLU A 83 -7.02 -7.01 13.01
CA GLU A 83 -7.49 -5.83 12.26
C GLU A 83 -6.73 -5.64 10.93
N GLY A 84 -5.72 -6.47 10.66
CA GLY A 84 -4.91 -6.41 9.46
C GLY A 84 -5.66 -6.87 8.21
N PRO A 85 -5.35 -6.31 7.02
CA PRO A 85 -5.97 -6.76 5.80
C PRO A 85 -5.58 -8.22 5.50
N LYS A 86 -6.56 -9.07 5.21
CA LYS A 86 -6.31 -10.47 4.81
C LYS A 86 -6.04 -10.63 3.32
N THR A 87 -6.71 -9.83 2.49
CA THR A 87 -6.61 -9.92 1.04
C THR A 87 -6.33 -8.55 0.46
N VAL A 88 -5.23 -8.44 -0.30
CA VAL A 88 -4.85 -7.21 -0.98
C VAL A 88 -4.93 -7.43 -2.47
N LYS A 89 -5.73 -6.60 -3.14
CA LYS A 89 -5.87 -6.60 -4.59
C LYS A 89 -5.14 -5.39 -5.15
N PHE A 90 -4.24 -5.63 -6.09
CA PHE A 90 -3.44 -4.61 -6.74
C PHE A 90 -4.00 -4.31 -8.11
N PHE A 91 -4.12 -3.03 -8.42
CA PHE A 91 -4.53 -2.54 -9.72
C PHE A 91 -3.48 -1.54 -10.17
N SER A 92 -2.86 -1.81 -11.32
CA SER A 92 -1.83 -0.95 -11.90
C SER A 92 -2.33 -0.32 -13.19
N ASN A 93 -1.93 0.93 -13.43
CA ASN A 93 -2.32 1.75 -14.56
C ASN A 93 -3.84 1.97 -14.65
N LYS A 94 -4.47 2.25 -13.51
CA LYS A 94 -5.92 2.44 -13.38
C LYS A 94 -6.22 3.70 -12.59
N GLU A 95 -6.66 4.74 -13.29
CA GLU A 95 -7.08 5.99 -12.66
C GLU A 95 -8.53 5.89 -12.16
N HIS A 96 -8.84 6.59 -11.08
CA HIS A 96 -10.22 6.74 -10.56
C HIS A 96 -10.95 5.42 -10.27
N MET A 97 -10.25 4.50 -9.60
CA MET A 97 -10.88 3.29 -9.07
C MET A 97 -11.73 3.62 -7.84
N CYS A 98 -12.94 3.08 -7.83
CA CYS A 98 -13.95 3.24 -6.79
C CYS A 98 -14.53 1.87 -6.44
N PHE A 99 -15.13 1.72 -5.27
CA PHE A 99 -15.76 0.45 -4.86
C PHE A 99 -16.83 -0.06 -5.86
N SER A 100 -17.46 0.84 -6.61
CA SER A 100 -18.42 0.48 -7.66
C SER A 100 -17.79 -0.19 -8.88
N ASN A 101 -16.59 0.23 -9.29
CA ASN A 101 -15.95 -0.25 -10.54
C ASN A 101 -14.80 -1.25 -10.28
N VAL A 102 -14.25 -1.28 -9.05
CA VAL A 102 -13.13 -2.16 -8.68
C VAL A 102 -13.45 -3.63 -8.88
N ASN A 103 -14.73 -4.00 -8.78
CA ASN A 103 -15.20 -5.37 -8.97
C ASN A 103 -15.39 -5.73 -10.46
N ASP A 104 -15.52 -4.75 -11.34
CA ASP A 104 -15.66 -4.96 -12.79
C ASP A 104 -14.31 -5.19 -13.47
N PHE A 105 -13.23 -4.68 -12.88
CA PHE A 105 -11.88 -4.84 -13.41
C PHE A 105 -11.14 -6.01 -12.75
N PRO A 106 -10.46 -6.87 -13.53
CA PRO A 106 -9.63 -7.90 -12.95
C PRO A 106 -8.41 -7.26 -12.23
N PRO A 107 -8.09 -7.67 -10.99
CA PRO A 107 -6.88 -7.20 -10.33
C PRO A 107 -5.65 -7.65 -11.10
N SER A 108 -4.65 -6.76 -11.18
CA SER A 108 -3.34 -7.09 -11.73
C SER A 108 -2.75 -8.25 -10.95
N ASP A 109 -2.82 -8.19 -9.62
CA ASP A 109 -2.43 -9.29 -8.75
C ASP A 109 -3.24 -9.27 -7.46
N THR A 110 -3.36 -10.44 -6.83
CA THR A 110 -4.03 -10.59 -5.54
C THR A 110 -3.07 -11.32 -4.63
N ALA A 111 -2.84 -10.75 -3.45
CA ALA A 111 -2.00 -11.34 -2.42
C ALA A 111 -2.84 -11.60 -1.17
N GLU A 112 -2.71 -12.80 -0.63
CA GLU A 112 -3.27 -13.15 0.68
C GLU A 112 -2.18 -12.94 1.73
N LEU A 113 -2.49 -12.12 2.72
CA LEU A 113 -1.60 -11.79 3.82
C LEU A 113 -1.77 -12.83 4.93
N THR A 114 -0.64 -13.36 5.40
CA THR A 114 -0.57 -14.23 6.58
C THR A 114 -0.10 -13.41 7.78
N GLU A 115 -0.16 -14.01 8.97
CA GLU A 115 0.34 -13.42 10.22
C GLU A 115 1.80 -12.96 10.11
N GLU A 116 2.63 -13.70 9.36
CA GLU A 116 4.02 -13.30 9.11
C GLU A 116 4.12 -12.03 8.25
N ASN A 117 3.24 -11.88 7.26
CA ASN A 117 3.22 -10.70 6.39
C ASN A 117 2.79 -9.47 7.18
N LEU A 118 1.78 -9.60 8.05
CA LEU A 118 1.34 -8.54 8.97
C LEU A 118 2.42 -8.12 9.99
N LYS A 119 3.42 -8.99 10.24
CA LYS A 119 4.63 -8.65 11.03
C LYS A 119 5.67 -7.84 10.23
N GLY A 120 5.40 -7.58 8.94
CA GLY A 120 6.26 -6.80 8.05
C GLY A 120 7.08 -7.62 7.07
N LYS A 121 6.80 -8.92 6.93
CA LYS A 121 7.45 -9.76 5.92
C LYS A 121 7.02 -9.31 4.51
N PRO A 122 7.96 -8.98 3.61
CA PRO A 122 7.62 -8.54 2.27
C PRO A 122 7.05 -9.69 1.43
N VAL A 123 5.93 -9.42 0.79
CA VAL A 123 5.27 -10.34 -0.14
C VAL A 123 5.68 -9.99 -1.56
N VAL A 124 6.21 -10.98 -2.28
CA VAL A 124 6.62 -10.83 -3.68
C VAL A 124 5.38 -10.89 -4.57
N LEU A 125 5.20 -9.84 -5.37
CA LEU A 125 4.13 -9.77 -6.37
C LEU A 125 4.60 -10.31 -7.71
N LYS A 126 3.66 -10.47 -8.64
CA LYS A 126 3.97 -10.78 -10.03
C LYS A 126 4.63 -9.60 -10.73
N TYR A 127 5.92 -9.40 -10.51
CA TYR A 127 6.77 -8.36 -11.11
C TYR A 127 6.55 -8.20 -12.63
N VAL A 128 6.27 -9.30 -13.35
CA VAL A 128 5.95 -9.27 -14.79
C VAL A 128 4.74 -8.39 -15.15
N LYS A 129 3.77 -8.26 -14.24
CA LYS A 129 2.58 -7.40 -14.41
C LYS A 129 2.80 -5.97 -13.93
N PHE A 130 3.86 -5.73 -13.16
CA PHE A 130 4.21 -4.44 -12.58
C PHE A 130 5.52 -3.87 -13.14
N GLN A 131 5.84 -4.14 -14.41
CA GLN A 131 7.03 -3.58 -15.08
C GLN A 131 6.96 -2.07 -15.29
N ASN A 132 5.75 -1.52 -15.42
CA ASN A 132 5.52 -0.12 -15.75
C ASN A 132 4.33 0.40 -14.94
N VAL A 133 4.55 0.73 -13.67
CA VAL A 133 3.51 1.32 -12.81
C VAL A 133 3.73 2.82 -12.78
N ARG A 134 2.71 3.59 -13.17
CA ARG A 134 2.74 5.06 -13.10
C ARG A 134 1.62 5.61 -12.22
N ARG A 135 0.43 5.03 -12.35
CA ARG A 135 -0.83 5.43 -11.72
C ARG A 135 -1.65 4.18 -11.45
#